data_AF-A0A7S1LSR6-F1
#
_entry.id   AF-A0A7S1LSR6-F1
#
_cell.length_a   1.000
_cell.length_b   1.000
_cell.length_c   1.000
_cell.angle_alpha   90.00
_cell.angle_beta   90.00
_cell.angle_gamma   90.00
#
_symmetry.space_group_name_H-M   'P 1'
#
loop_
_entity.id
_entity.type
_entity.pdbx_description
1 polymer ?
#
loop_
_entity_poly.entity_id
_entity_poly.type
_entity_poly.pdbx_seq_one_letter_code
_entity_poly.pdbx_strand_id
1 'polypeptide(L)'
;AVSVQVTRRRKSFMLQELCNVAWAFATTGLAEASLFQVIEGEIAMLLDAFDLRALPDVPTSALVKDVAAAVWAFSFCGLLSSSLLARAKYMMRHIGRALDNAHCPSV
;
A
#
# COMPACT_ATOMS: atom_id res chain seq x y z
N ALA A 1 11.89 21.37 -5.47
CA ALA A 1 11.74 20.33 -4.43
C ALA A 1 10.28 20.04 -4.03
N VAL A 2 9.36 21.02 -4.06
CA VAL A 2 7.95 20.85 -3.65
C VAL A 2 7.15 19.85 -4.52
N SER A 3 7.42 19.78 -5.84
CA SER A 3 6.70 18.91 -6.78
C SER A 3 6.82 17.41 -6.46
N VAL A 4 7.99 16.99 -6.01
CA VAL A 4 8.26 15.59 -5.67
C VAL A 4 7.55 15.18 -4.37
N GLN A 5 7.62 15.99 -3.31
CA GLN A 5 6.93 15.72 -2.04
C GLN A 5 5.40 15.67 -2.19
N VAL A 6 4.82 16.56 -3.01
CA VAL A 6 3.37 16.57 -3.29
C VAL A 6 2.94 15.28 -3.99
N THR A 7 3.70 14.83 -4.99
CA THR A 7 3.42 13.59 -5.72
C THR A 7 3.38 12.36 -4.80
N ARG A 8 4.19 12.38 -3.74
CA ARG A 8 4.37 11.27 -2.81
C ARG A 8 3.31 11.21 -1.74
N ARG A 9 3.00 12.35 -1.10
CA ARG A 9 1.84 12.46 -0.21
C ARG A 9 0.57 12.09 -0.95
N ARG A 10 0.43 12.54 -2.21
CA ARG A 10 -0.69 12.16 -3.09
C ARG A 10 -0.83 10.64 -3.24
N LYS A 11 0.27 9.90 -3.42
CA LYS A 11 0.23 8.42 -3.52
C LYS A 11 -0.22 7.74 -2.22
N SER A 12 0.24 8.22 -1.06
CA SER A 12 -0.19 7.68 0.25
C SER A 12 -1.68 7.96 0.50
N PHE A 13 -2.12 9.21 0.26
CA PHE A 13 -3.53 9.57 0.35
C PHE A 13 -4.38 8.73 -0.61
N MET A 14 -3.92 8.53 -1.84
CA MET A 14 -4.61 7.69 -2.82
C MET A 14 -4.74 6.23 -2.37
N LEU A 15 -3.70 5.65 -1.76
CA LEU A 15 -3.75 4.27 -1.26
C LEU A 15 -4.78 4.14 -0.13
N GLN A 16 -4.77 5.05 0.84
CA GLN A 16 -5.73 5.04 1.95
C GLN A 16 -7.18 5.17 1.45
N GLU A 17 -7.44 6.07 0.50
CA GLU A 17 -8.77 6.22 -0.12
C GLU A 17 -9.20 4.95 -0.86
N LEU A 18 -8.31 4.31 -1.63
CA LEU A 18 -8.61 3.04 -2.30
C LEU A 18 -8.94 1.93 -1.30
N CYS A 19 -8.22 1.85 -0.17
CA CYS A 19 -8.52 0.90 0.90
C CYS A 19 -9.91 1.16 1.51
N ASN A 20 -10.24 2.43 1.79
CA ASN A 20 -11.53 2.82 2.35
C ASN A 20 -12.68 2.48 1.39
N VAL A 21 -12.49 2.73 0.09
CA VAL A 21 -13.45 2.36 -0.96
C VAL A 21 -13.61 0.84 -1.02
N ALA A 22 -12.51 0.08 -1.10
CA ALA A 22 -12.56 -1.38 -1.09
C ALA A 22 -13.29 -1.91 0.16
N TRP A 23 -13.05 -1.31 1.32
CA TRP A 23 -13.71 -1.66 2.58
C TRP A 23 -15.22 -1.33 2.60
N ALA A 24 -15.63 -0.18 2.07
CA ALA A 24 -17.03 0.19 1.96
C ALA A 24 -17.80 -0.75 1.02
N PHE A 25 -17.20 -1.12 -0.12
CA PHE A 25 -17.79 -2.11 -1.03
C PHE A 25 -17.82 -3.52 -0.41
N ALA A 26 -16.76 -3.91 0.30
CA ALA A 26 -16.69 -5.16 1.05
C ALA A 26 -17.84 -5.33 2.04
N THR A 27 -18.09 -4.27 2.84
CA THR A 27 -19.06 -4.29 3.94
C THR A 27 -20.51 -4.18 3.46
N THR A 28 -20.74 -3.58 2.30
CA THR A 28 -22.09 -3.47 1.72
C THR A 28 -22.53 -4.71 0.94
N GLY A 29 -21.63 -5.69 0.74
CA GLY A 29 -21.91 -6.90 -0.05
C GLY A 29 -22.07 -6.64 -1.54
N LEU A 30 -21.83 -5.40 -1.99
CA LEU A 30 -21.86 -4.96 -3.39
C LEU A 30 -20.53 -5.24 -4.09
N ALA A 31 -19.82 -6.29 -3.67
CA ALA A 31 -18.51 -6.63 -4.18
C ALA A 31 -18.61 -7.14 -5.62
N GLU A 32 -18.63 -6.23 -6.58
CA GLU A 32 -18.51 -6.57 -7.99
C GLU A 32 -17.05 -6.94 -8.30
N ALA A 33 -16.83 -8.14 -8.84
CA ALA A 33 -15.49 -8.64 -9.12
C ALA A 33 -14.68 -7.72 -10.07
N SER A 34 -15.36 -7.02 -10.97
CA SER A 34 -14.77 -6.04 -11.90
C SER A 34 -14.20 -4.83 -11.16
N LEU A 35 -14.94 -4.26 -10.21
CA LEU A 35 -14.51 -3.13 -9.41
C LEU A 35 -13.32 -3.49 -8.51
N PHE A 36 -13.35 -4.68 -7.91
CA PHE A 36 -12.24 -5.18 -7.10
C PHE A 36 -10.97 -5.39 -7.92
N GLN A 37 -11.06 -5.87 -9.17
CA GLN A 37 -9.91 -5.98 -10.07
C GLN A 37 -9.30 -4.62 -10.40
N VAL A 38 -10.12 -3.59 -10.61
CA VAL A 38 -9.64 -2.23 -10.85
C VAL A 38 -8.93 -1.69 -9.61
N ILE A 39 -9.54 -1.81 -8.43
CA ILE A 39 -8.93 -1.34 -7.17
C ILE A 39 -7.63 -2.11 -6.88
N GLU A 40 -7.62 -3.42 -7.11
CA GLU A 40 -6.41 -4.24 -6.97
C GLU A 40 -5.29 -3.78 -7.91
N GLY A 41 -5.62 -3.50 -9.18
CA GLY A 41 -4.65 -3.02 -10.16
C GLY A 41 -4.02 -1.70 -9.77
N GLU A 42 -4.84 -0.74 -9.33
CA GLU A 42 -4.36 0.56 -8.85
C GLU A 42 -3.46 0.42 -7.60
N ILE A 43 -3.87 -0.42 -6.65
CA ILE A 43 -3.05 -0.70 -5.47
C ILE A 43 -1.73 -1.35 -5.90
N ALA A 44 -1.74 -2.37 -6.76
CA ALA A 44 -0.53 -3.03 -7.24
C ALA A 44 0.42 -2.05 -7.92
N MET A 45 -0.09 -1.16 -8.78
CA MET A 45 0.71 -0.10 -9.40
C MET A 45 1.30 0.87 -8.37
N LEU A 46 0.55 1.23 -7.34
CA LEU A 46 1.05 2.06 -6.25
C LEU A 46 2.14 1.35 -5.44
N LEU A 47 1.98 0.06 -5.16
CA LEU A 47 2.98 -0.73 -4.44
C LEU A 47 4.27 -0.89 -5.25
N ASP A 48 4.16 -1.15 -6.56
CA ASP A 48 5.29 -1.34 -7.47
C ASP A 48 6.03 0.00 -7.73
N ALA A 49 5.29 1.12 -7.77
CA ALA A 49 5.85 2.46 -7.93
C ALA A 49 6.34 3.09 -6.61
N PHE A 50 6.33 2.34 -5.50
CA PHE A 50 6.76 2.83 -4.19
C PHE A 50 8.26 2.59 -4.00
N ASP A 51 9.05 3.65 -4.11
CA ASP A 51 10.49 3.64 -3.80
C ASP A 51 10.75 4.27 -2.44
N LEU A 52 11.21 3.47 -1.49
CA LEU A 52 11.56 3.91 -0.13
C LEU A 52 12.76 4.86 -0.10
N ARG A 53 13.71 4.71 -1.04
CA ARG A 53 14.89 5.59 -1.11
C ARG A 53 14.51 6.98 -1.57
N ALA A 54 13.42 7.07 -2.32
CA ALA A 54 12.85 8.34 -2.69
C ALA A 54 12.27 9.05 -1.45
N LEU A 55 11.78 8.36 -0.41
CA LEU A 55 10.84 8.90 0.58
C LEU A 55 11.38 9.02 2.02
N PRO A 56 12.11 10.10 2.37
CA PRO A 56 12.54 10.33 3.75
C PRO A 56 11.44 10.90 4.67
N ASP A 57 10.41 11.57 4.12
CA ASP A 57 9.43 12.35 4.91
C ASP A 57 8.07 11.69 5.12
N VAL A 58 7.81 10.53 4.50
CA VAL A 58 6.55 9.81 4.73
C VAL A 58 6.75 8.95 5.97
N PRO A 59 5.89 9.07 7.01
CA PRO A 59 5.98 8.18 8.15
C PRO A 59 5.74 6.75 7.66
N THR A 60 6.80 5.95 7.64
CA THR A 60 6.80 4.58 7.13
C THR A 60 5.74 3.71 7.83
N SER A 61 5.41 4.05 9.08
CA SER A 61 4.33 3.45 9.86
C SER A 61 2.93 3.70 9.30
N ALA A 62 2.66 4.88 8.72
CA ALA A 62 1.37 5.17 8.10
C ALA A 62 1.18 4.32 6.84
N LEU A 63 2.20 4.23 6.00
CA LEU A 63 2.18 3.40 4.80
C LEU A 63 1.97 1.91 5.13
N VAL A 64 2.69 1.38 6.13
CA VAL A 64 2.50 -0.02 6.55
C VAL A 64 1.07 -0.27 7.01
N LYS A 65 0.45 0.68 7.71
CA LYS A 65 -0.96 0.59 8.10
C LYS A 65 -1.88 0.57 6.89
N ASP A 66 -1.68 1.47 5.92
CA ASP A 66 -2.53 1.57 4.72
C ASP A 66 -2.46 0.29 3.87
N VAL A 67 -1.25 -0.26 3.68
CA VAL A 67 -1.05 -1.52 2.95
C VAL A 67 -1.64 -2.71 3.72
N ALA A 68 -1.49 -2.75 5.05
CA ALA A 68 -2.11 -3.78 5.87
C ALA A 68 -3.64 -3.71 5.82
N ALA A 69 -4.20 -2.50 5.83
CA ALA A 69 -5.64 -2.27 5.69
C ALA A 69 -6.16 -2.74 4.33
N ALA A 70 -5.43 -2.49 3.23
CA ALA A 70 -5.73 -3.06 1.92
C ALA A 70 -5.82 -4.59 2.01
N VAL A 71 -4.71 -5.24 2.41
CA VAL A 71 -4.63 -6.70 2.48
C VAL A 71 -5.76 -7.29 3.31
N TRP A 72 -6.10 -6.65 4.42
CA TRP A 72 -7.21 -7.07 5.25
C TRP A 72 -8.57 -6.93 4.56
N ALA A 73 -8.85 -5.80 3.89
CA ALA A 73 -10.09 -5.60 3.15
C ALA A 73 -10.30 -6.67 2.06
N PHE A 74 -9.27 -6.94 1.26
CA PHE A 74 -9.32 -8.00 0.24
C PHE A 74 -9.47 -9.40 0.86
N SER A 75 -8.80 -9.66 2.00
CA SER A 75 -8.91 -10.94 2.70
C SER A 75 -10.31 -11.17 3.25
N PHE A 76 -10.96 -10.13 3.79
CA PHE A 76 -12.29 -10.21 4.36
C PHE A 76 -13.34 -10.62 3.32
N CYS A 77 -13.19 -10.16 2.08
CA CYS A 77 -14.07 -10.54 0.95
C CYS A 77 -13.73 -11.88 0.30
N GLY A 78 -12.65 -12.56 0.70
CA GLY A 78 -12.15 -13.74 -0.01
C GLY A 78 -11.58 -13.43 -1.40
N LEU A 79 -11.27 -12.15 -1.69
CA LEU A 79 -10.75 -11.67 -2.96
C LEU A 79 -9.25 -11.36 -2.90
N LEU A 80 -8.56 -11.77 -1.83
CA LEU A 80 -7.13 -11.55 -1.70
C LEU A 80 -6.36 -12.40 -2.72
N SER A 81 -5.86 -11.74 -3.75
CA SER A 81 -4.98 -12.40 -4.69
C SER A 81 -3.61 -12.69 -4.07
N SER A 82 -3.02 -13.82 -4.47
CA SER A 82 -1.64 -14.19 -4.12
C SER A 82 -0.63 -13.15 -4.61
N SER A 83 -0.93 -12.45 -5.72
CA SER A 83 -0.07 -11.44 -6.31
C SER A 83 -0.04 -10.15 -5.49
N LEU A 84 -1.20 -9.67 -5.02
CA LEU A 84 -1.30 -8.50 -4.16
C LEU A 84 -0.62 -8.76 -2.81
N LEU A 85 -0.87 -9.95 -2.23
CA LEU A 85 -0.23 -10.37 -0.99
C LEU A 85 1.30 -10.44 -1.12
N ALA A 86 1.82 -10.93 -2.25
CA ALA A 86 3.25 -10.99 -2.51
C ALA A 86 3.88 -9.58 -2.56
N ARG A 87 3.24 -8.64 -3.27
CA ARG A 87 3.69 -7.24 -3.36
C ARG A 87 3.66 -6.55 -2.00
N ALA A 88 2.57 -6.71 -1.24
CA ALA A 88 2.46 -6.15 0.11
C ALA A 88 3.56 -6.68 1.05
N LYS A 89 3.79 -8.01 1.05
CA LYS A 89 4.89 -8.63 1.82
C LYS A 89 6.26 -8.12 1.38
N TYR A 90 6.48 -7.97 0.08
CA TYR A 90 7.73 -7.43 -0.45
C TYR A 90 7.98 -6.02 0.05
N MET A 91 6.98 -5.13 -0.05
CA MET A 91 7.09 -3.75 0.43
C MET A 91 7.36 -3.69 1.93
N MET A 92 6.59 -4.40 2.76
CA MET A 92 6.77 -4.37 4.22
C MET A 92 8.16 -4.88 4.64
N ARG A 93 8.68 -5.92 3.99
CA ARG A 93 10.06 -6.39 4.24
C ARG A 93 11.12 -5.42 3.74
N HIS A 94 10.85 -4.72 2.64
CA HIS A 94 11.75 -3.70 2.12
C HIS A 94 11.82 -2.50 3.09
N ILE A 95 10.68 -2.10 3.65
CA ILE A 95 10.54 -1.12 4.71
C ILE A 95 11.34 -1.50 5.95
N GLY A 96 11.14 -2.73 6.45
CA GLY A 96 11.86 -3.22 7.63
C GLY A 96 13.37 -3.13 7.43
N ARG A 97 13.88 -3.68 6.31
CA ARG A 97 15.31 -3.63 5.98
C ARG A 97 15.85 -2.20 5.84
N ALA A 98 15.08 -1.29 5.26
CA ALA A 98 15.49 0.12 5.14
C ALA A 98 15.60 0.79 6.52
N LEU A 99 14.66 0.53 7.43
CA LEU A 99 14.68 1.04 8.81
C LEU A 99 15.83 0.42 9.62
N ASP A 100 16.06 -0.88 9.47
CA ASP A 100 17.15 -1.60 10.14
C ASP A 100 18.51 -1.03 9.74
N ASN A 101 18.72 -0.80 8.43
CA ASN A 101 19.96 -0.21 7.90
C ASN A 101 20.16 1.24 8.35
N ALA A 102 19.09 2.00 8.59
CA ALA A 102 19.18 3.38 9.08
C ALA A 102 19.56 3.47 10.57
N HIS A 103 19.16 2.48 11.38
CA HIS A 103 19.48 2.42 12.81
C HIS A 103 20.80 1.69 13.12
N CYS A 104 21.30 0.88 12.18
CA CYS A 104 22.59 0.20 12.29
C CYS A 104 23.36 0.36 10.97
N PRO A 105 23.98 1.54 10.73
CA PRO A 105 24.81 1.72 9.55
C PRO A 105 25.97 0.71 9.64
N SER A 106 26.11 -0.13 8.62
CA SER A 106 27.20 -1.09 8.52
C SER A 106 28.53 -0.35 8.66
N VAL A 107 29.36 -0.76 9.64
CA VAL A 107 30.74 -0.30 9.84
C VAL A 107 31.58 -0.61 8.60
#